data_AF-A0AAN8EVP0-F1
#
_entry.id   AF-A0AAN8EVP0-F1
#
_cell.length_a   1.000
_cell.length_b   1.000
_cell.length_c   1.000
_cell.angle_alpha   90.00
_cell.angle_beta   90.00
_cell.angle_gamma   90.00
#
_symmetry.space_group_name_H-M   'P 1'
#
loop_
_entity.id
_entity.type
_entity.pdbx_description
1 polymer ?
#
loop_
_entity_poly.entity_id
_entity_poly.type
_entity_poly.pdbx_seq_one_letter_code
_entity_poly.pdbx_strand_id
1 'polypeptide(L)'
;MPTELEELIEFLHHGNTQIRSVATQHLVPYSTSHDHTSLWKRQQNEPLKDLKLLIRDYTQIATDSLTILVNLTGAGDTEILEYYSRDDAFVEVLLKKVIDDIGEVNADLCCALLANLVKDDVLARRLLMAERAVPPSKQVRVKLKTTSRGEVEAEKVDSPVSVQISGSSRVLDQLMDVFVKGANRSLNPKADYDYLAYVFADLSKFAEGRGYLLERQGYDGVVPITKLVVFTEHGSLTRRKGIASTIKNCCFEVERHEYLMRSEEEGGVGLLPYVLLPLAGNEEFDGEDSEGMLAELMLLPPDKEREVDDDVVATHLETLMLLTAGREGRDVLRAVKVYPVVRELHLRREAEGIQEGCVRLVNVLMRDEEGQEGGEGGRVKKLAEDEDHKIEEVF
;
A
#
# COMPACT_ATOMS: atom_id res chain seq x y z
N MET A 1 8.56 -22.54 -38.69
CA MET A 1 7.61 -21.48 -39.06
C MET A 1 7.23 -20.78 -37.79
N PRO A 2 7.28 -19.44 -37.72
CA PRO A 2 6.76 -18.72 -36.58
C PRO A 2 5.28 -19.03 -36.39
N THR A 3 4.80 -19.03 -35.15
CA THR A 3 3.36 -19.09 -34.88
C THR A 3 2.72 -17.73 -35.19
N GLU A 4 1.39 -17.67 -35.36
CA GLU A 4 0.68 -16.40 -35.59
C GLU A 4 0.98 -15.35 -34.49
N LEU A 5 1.17 -15.79 -33.24
CA LEU A 5 1.57 -14.94 -32.12
C LEU A 5 3.01 -14.45 -32.23
N GLU A 6 3.93 -15.31 -32.70
CA GLU A 6 5.31 -14.91 -32.95
C GLU A 6 5.41 -13.92 -34.11
N GLU A 7 4.52 -13.95 -35.10
CA GLU A 7 4.47 -12.92 -36.15
C GLU A 7 3.85 -11.62 -35.63
N LEU A 8 2.82 -11.73 -34.78
CA LEU A 8 2.14 -10.57 -34.21
C LEU A 8 3.06 -9.71 -33.34
N ILE A 9 3.96 -10.34 -32.57
CA ILE A 9 4.84 -9.63 -31.63
C ILE A 9 5.90 -8.77 -32.32
N GLU A 10 6.32 -9.13 -33.54
CA GLU A 10 7.24 -8.33 -34.35
C GLU A 10 6.64 -6.97 -34.74
N PHE A 11 5.31 -6.82 -34.68
CA PHE A 11 4.66 -5.55 -34.98
C PHE A 11 4.72 -4.53 -33.84
N LEU A 12 5.23 -4.89 -32.65
CA LEU A 12 5.38 -3.95 -31.53
C LEU A 12 6.34 -2.80 -31.85
N HIS A 13 7.42 -3.05 -32.60
CA HIS A 13 8.37 -2.01 -33.04
C HIS A 13 8.10 -1.49 -34.47
N HIS A 14 6.94 -1.80 -35.05
CA HIS A 14 6.64 -1.38 -36.42
C HIS A 14 6.54 0.15 -36.54
N GLY A 15 7.03 0.75 -37.63
CA GLY A 15 7.05 2.22 -37.80
C GLY A 15 5.67 2.89 -37.87
N ASN A 16 4.64 2.16 -38.32
CA ASN A 16 3.26 2.65 -38.40
C ASN A 16 2.50 2.47 -37.06
N THR A 17 2.05 3.59 -36.48
CA THR A 17 1.27 3.65 -35.24
C THR A 17 0.01 2.78 -35.26
N GLN A 18 -0.74 2.72 -36.35
CA GLN A 18 -1.96 1.92 -36.43
C GLN A 18 -1.65 0.42 -36.32
N ILE A 19 -0.54 -0.01 -36.93
CA ILE A 19 -0.07 -1.40 -36.85
C ILE A 19 0.33 -1.72 -35.42
N ARG A 20 1.12 -0.85 -34.76
CA ARG A 20 1.47 -1.03 -33.34
C ARG A 20 0.24 -1.08 -32.44
N SER A 21 -0.75 -0.22 -32.68
CA SER A 21 -1.99 -0.19 -31.90
C SER A 21 -2.76 -1.50 -32.00
N VAL A 22 -2.98 -2.00 -33.22
CA VAL A 22 -3.68 -3.28 -33.40
C VAL A 22 -2.85 -4.42 -32.80
N ALA A 23 -1.54 -4.45 -33.02
CA ALA A 23 -0.68 -5.49 -32.47
C ALA A 23 -0.72 -5.52 -30.94
N THR A 24 -0.49 -4.38 -30.28
CA THR A 24 -0.45 -4.28 -28.82
C THR A 24 -1.80 -4.67 -28.22
N GLN A 25 -2.91 -4.18 -28.79
CA GLN A 25 -4.27 -4.51 -28.35
C GLN A 25 -4.55 -6.02 -28.41
N HIS A 26 -4.18 -6.68 -29.52
CA HIS A 26 -4.38 -8.11 -29.70
C HIS A 26 -3.47 -8.96 -28.83
N LEU A 27 -2.34 -8.41 -28.37
CA LEU A 27 -1.39 -9.11 -27.50
C LEU A 27 -1.79 -9.06 -26.01
N VAL A 28 -2.63 -8.11 -25.58
CA VAL A 28 -3.05 -7.97 -24.17
C VAL A 28 -3.55 -9.29 -23.55
N PRO A 29 -4.47 -10.06 -24.16
CA PRO A 29 -5.00 -11.28 -23.56
C PRO A 29 -3.95 -12.39 -23.35
N TYR A 30 -2.82 -12.33 -24.07
CA TYR A 30 -1.74 -13.31 -23.99
C TYR A 30 -0.69 -12.94 -22.93
N SER A 31 -0.84 -11.78 -22.27
CA SER A 31 0.04 -11.37 -21.16
C SER A 31 -0.35 -11.93 -19.80
N THR A 32 -1.54 -12.50 -19.66
CA THR A 32 -2.06 -13.05 -18.40
C THR A 32 -1.76 -14.54 -18.20
N SER A 33 -1.35 -15.26 -19.25
CA SER A 33 -1.12 -16.70 -19.20
C SER A 33 0.37 -17.04 -19.11
N HIS A 34 0.74 -17.88 -18.15
CA HIS A 34 2.11 -18.39 -18.01
C HIS A 34 2.60 -19.15 -19.24
N ASP A 35 1.69 -19.79 -19.99
CA ASP A 35 2.01 -20.55 -21.20
C ASP A 35 2.67 -19.70 -22.30
N HIS A 36 2.41 -18.38 -22.28
CA HIS A 36 2.93 -17.44 -23.27
C HIS A 36 4.14 -16.64 -22.77
N THR A 37 4.65 -16.90 -21.57
CA THR A 37 5.79 -16.15 -21.01
C THR A 37 7.03 -16.19 -21.91
N SER A 38 7.30 -17.35 -22.53
CA SER A 38 8.42 -17.54 -23.46
C SER A 38 8.33 -16.65 -24.71
N LEU A 39 7.13 -16.24 -25.13
CA LEU A 39 6.90 -15.34 -26.27
C LEU A 39 7.55 -13.98 -26.01
N TRP A 40 7.45 -13.47 -24.78
CA TRP A 40 7.91 -12.14 -24.41
C TRP A 40 9.43 -12.06 -24.25
N LYS A 41 10.09 -13.19 -23.97
CA LYS A 41 11.56 -13.29 -23.80
C LYS A 41 12.32 -13.53 -25.10
N ARG A 42 11.62 -13.59 -26.23
CA ARG A 42 12.22 -13.89 -27.54
C ARG A 42 13.21 -12.81 -27.98
N GLN A 43 14.08 -13.21 -28.90
CA GLN A 43 15.04 -12.31 -29.55
C GLN A 43 15.83 -11.45 -28.55
N GLN A 44 16.31 -12.07 -27.46
CA GLN A 44 17.00 -11.35 -26.38
C GLN A 44 16.13 -10.25 -25.73
N ASN A 45 14.90 -10.62 -25.34
CA ASN A 45 13.94 -9.71 -24.69
C ASN A 45 13.53 -8.51 -25.55
N GLU A 46 13.53 -8.64 -26.88
CA GLU A 46 13.12 -7.56 -27.79
C GLU A 46 11.66 -7.12 -27.54
N PRO A 47 10.68 -8.04 -27.37
CA PRO A 47 9.32 -7.61 -27.05
C PRO A 47 9.22 -6.82 -25.73
N LEU A 48 9.99 -7.21 -24.71
CA LEU A 48 10.06 -6.46 -23.45
C LEU A 48 10.64 -5.04 -23.66
N LYS A 49 11.66 -4.94 -24.51
CA LYS A 49 12.25 -3.67 -24.90
C LYS A 49 11.25 -2.79 -25.66
N ASP A 50 10.43 -3.37 -26.51
CA ASP A 50 9.42 -2.63 -27.28
C ASP A 50 8.32 -2.11 -26.37
N LEU A 51 7.80 -2.95 -25.47
CA LEU A 51 6.78 -2.54 -24.50
C LEU A 51 7.22 -1.33 -23.66
N LYS A 52 8.44 -1.33 -23.11
CA LYS A 52 8.92 -0.16 -22.35
C LYS A 52 9.06 1.13 -23.18
N LEU A 53 9.17 1.03 -24.51
CA LEU A 53 9.16 2.20 -25.38
C LEU A 53 7.72 2.66 -25.68
N LEU A 54 6.79 1.71 -25.84
CA LEU A 54 5.39 1.96 -26.19
C LEU A 54 4.60 2.69 -25.10
N ILE A 55 5.03 2.66 -23.84
CA ILE A 55 4.41 3.47 -22.78
C ILE A 55 4.52 5.00 -23.02
N ARG A 56 5.40 5.41 -23.94
CA ARG A 56 5.58 6.82 -24.36
C ARG A 56 4.85 7.15 -25.67
N ASP A 57 4.14 6.19 -26.25
CA ASP A 57 3.38 6.34 -27.50
C ASP A 57 1.99 6.98 -27.23
N TYR A 58 1.10 6.96 -28.21
CA TYR A 58 -0.28 7.42 -28.06
C TYR A 58 -1.01 6.69 -26.92
N THR A 59 -1.96 7.40 -26.28
CA THR A 59 -2.63 6.98 -25.05
C THR A 59 -3.08 5.53 -25.06
N GLN A 60 -3.79 5.06 -26.11
CA GLN A 60 -4.29 3.69 -26.17
C GLN A 60 -3.15 2.65 -26.23
N ILE A 61 -2.11 2.91 -27.03
CA ILE A 61 -0.93 2.02 -27.12
C ILE A 61 -0.23 1.95 -25.77
N ALA A 62 -0.07 3.10 -25.10
CA ALA A 62 0.52 3.16 -23.78
C ALA A 62 -0.32 2.41 -22.75
N THR A 63 -1.66 2.51 -22.80
CA THR A 63 -2.59 1.76 -21.94
C THR A 63 -2.41 0.25 -22.15
N ASP A 64 -2.45 -0.23 -23.39
CA ASP A 64 -2.33 -1.66 -23.71
C ASP A 64 -0.95 -2.19 -23.31
N SER A 65 0.10 -1.42 -23.59
CA SER A 65 1.47 -1.76 -23.22
C SER A 65 1.67 -1.81 -21.71
N LEU A 66 1.18 -0.81 -20.96
CA LEU A 66 1.24 -0.83 -19.50
C LEU A 66 0.44 -1.99 -18.91
N THR A 67 -0.71 -2.33 -19.49
CA THR A 67 -1.50 -3.49 -19.07
C THR A 67 -0.71 -4.79 -19.23
N ILE A 68 -0.06 -4.97 -20.38
CA ILE A 68 0.82 -6.12 -20.61
C ILE A 68 1.96 -6.14 -19.57
N LEU A 69 2.62 -5.01 -19.35
CA LEU A 69 3.73 -4.91 -18.38
C LEU A 69 3.29 -5.26 -16.96
N VAL A 70 2.13 -4.77 -16.53
CA VAL A 70 1.55 -5.10 -15.21
C VAL A 70 1.32 -6.61 -15.09
N ASN A 71 0.70 -7.22 -16.11
CA ASN A 71 0.43 -8.66 -16.10
C ASN A 71 1.74 -9.48 -16.05
N LEU A 72 2.71 -9.17 -16.92
CA LEU A 72 3.97 -9.91 -16.99
C LEU A 72 4.82 -9.77 -15.71
N THR A 73 4.86 -8.59 -15.11
CA THR A 73 5.59 -8.35 -13.85
C THR A 73 4.85 -8.90 -12.63
N GLY A 74 3.53 -9.06 -12.72
CA GLY A 74 2.69 -9.67 -11.68
C GLY A 74 2.68 -11.20 -11.71
N ALA A 75 3.03 -11.82 -12.84
CA ALA A 75 2.95 -13.26 -13.05
C ALA A 75 4.09 -14.08 -12.39
N GLY A 76 4.80 -13.53 -11.41
CA GLY A 76 5.86 -14.28 -10.68
C GLY A 76 7.12 -14.63 -11.48
N ASP A 77 7.29 -14.12 -12.70
CA ASP A 77 8.52 -14.34 -13.48
C ASP A 77 9.63 -13.37 -13.05
N THR A 78 10.55 -13.87 -12.21
CA THR A 78 11.66 -13.09 -11.66
C THR A 78 12.56 -12.49 -12.74
N GLU A 79 12.77 -13.15 -13.89
CA GLU A 79 13.64 -12.61 -14.94
C GLU A 79 13.01 -11.38 -15.60
N ILE A 80 11.69 -11.38 -15.83
CA ILE A 80 10.97 -10.22 -16.37
C ILE A 80 10.94 -9.09 -15.34
N LEU A 81 10.67 -9.42 -14.08
CA LEU A 81 10.68 -8.44 -12.98
C LEU A 81 12.03 -7.74 -12.90
N GLU A 82 13.12 -8.51 -12.80
CA GLU A 82 14.49 -7.99 -12.74
C GLU A 82 14.88 -7.20 -14.01
N TYR A 83 14.40 -7.60 -15.18
CA TYR A 83 14.68 -6.89 -16.43
C TYR A 83 14.21 -5.43 -16.38
N TYR A 84 13.02 -5.18 -15.84
CA TYR A 84 12.46 -3.83 -15.73
C TYR A 84 12.91 -3.10 -14.46
N SER A 85 13.03 -3.79 -13.33
CA SER A 85 13.41 -3.16 -12.06
C SER A 85 14.85 -2.62 -12.08
N ARG A 86 15.74 -3.29 -12.83
CA ARG A 86 17.15 -2.91 -13.00
C ARG A 86 17.40 -1.85 -14.09
N ASP A 87 16.36 -1.43 -14.82
CA ASP A 87 16.47 -0.35 -15.81
C ASP A 87 16.12 1.01 -15.17
N ASP A 88 17.15 1.71 -14.68
CA ASP A 88 17.01 3.02 -14.02
C ASP A 88 16.30 4.05 -14.90
N ALA A 89 16.58 4.02 -16.20
CA ALA A 89 15.98 4.95 -17.15
C ALA A 89 14.49 4.67 -17.32
N PHE A 90 14.08 3.40 -17.29
CA PHE A 90 12.67 3.01 -17.31
C PHE A 90 11.96 3.37 -16.00
N VAL A 91 12.55 3.08 -14.85
CA VAL A 91 11.98 3.46 -13.54
C VAL A 91 11.80 4.98 -13.44
N GLU A 92 12.77 5.78 -13.89
CA GLU A 92 12.62 7.25 -13.92
C GLU A 92 11.49 7.71 -14.85
N VAL A 93 11.18 6.98 -15.93
CA VAL A 93 10.01 7.29 -16.77
C VAL A 93 8.72 7.04 -16.03
N LEU A 94 8.62 5.92 -15.31
CA LEU A 94 7.44 5.61 -14.50
C LEU A 94 7.26 6.66 -13.40
N LEU A 95 8.33 7.02 -12.69
CA LEU A 95 8.30 8.09 -11.68
C LEU A 95 7.87 9.43 -12.28
N LYS A 96 8.36 9.82 -13.46
CA LYS A 96 7.89 11.02 -14.17
C LYS A 96 6.40 10.97 -14.49
N LYS A 97 5.89 9.84 -14.95
CA LYS A 97 4.47 9.65 -15.27
C LYS A 97 3.58 9.67 -14.04
N VAL A 98 4.03 9.11 -12.92
CA VAL A 98 3.28 9.09 -11.66
C VAL A 98 3.33 10.44 -10.93
N ILE A 99 4.51 11.06 -10.88
CA ILE A 99 4.78 12.23 -10.01
C ILE A 99 4.74 13.54 -10.80
N ASP A 100 5.40 13.62 -11.94
CA ASP A 100 5.62 14.90 -12.64
C ASP A 100 4.48 15.24 -13.62
N ASP A 101 3.73 14.23 -14.07
CA ASP A 101 2.62 14.37 -15.00
C ASP A 101 1.27 14.00 -14.37
N ILE A 102 0.70 14.95 -13.62
CA ILE A 102 -0.67 14.81 -13.07
C ILE A 102 -1.77 14.74 -14.15
N GLY A 103 -1.44 14.92 -15.44
CA GLY A 103 -2.34 14.73 -16.56
C GLY A 103 -2.25 13.34 -17.20
N GLU A 104 -1.32 12.50 -16.74
CA GLU A 104 -1.13 11.15 -17.26
C GLU A 104 -2.40 10.32 -17.08
N VAL A 105 -3.00 9.90 -18.20
CA VAL A 105 -4.26 9.15 -18.22
C VAL A 105 -4.04 7.74 -17.64
N ASN A 106 -2.84 7.19 -17.77
CA ASN A 106 -2.47 5.86 -17.31
C ASN A 106 -1.73 5.87 -15.96
N ALA A 107 -1.89 6.90 -15.13
CA ALA A 107 -1.11 7.04 -13.91
C ALA A 107 -1.37 5.88 -12.92
N ASP A 108 -2.61 5.38 -12.83
CA ASP A 108 -2.93 4.22 -11.99
C ASP A 108 -2.26 2.93 -12.49
N LEU A 109 -2.20 2.70 -13.82
CA LEU A 109 -1.46 1.58 -14.39
C LEU A 109 0.06 1.71 -14.13
N CYS A 110 0.60 2.94 -14.16
CA CYS A 110 1.99 3.18 -13.79
C CYS A 110 2.23 2.88 -12.30
N CYS A 111 1.28 3.21 -11.41
CA CYS A 111 1.35 2.86 -10.00
C CYS A 111 1.27 1.35 -9.78
N ALA A 112 0.38 0.64 -10.49
CA ALA A 112 0.28 -0.82 -10.42
C ALA A 112 1.58 -1.50 -10.90
N LEU A 113 2.17 -1.01 -12.00
CA LEU A 113 3.45 -1.51 -12.47
C LEU A 113 4.55 -1.24 -11.45
N LEU A 114 4.63 -0.03 -10.90
CA LEU A 114 5.60 0.30 -9.86
C LEU A 114 5.44 -0.61 -8.63
N ALA A 115 4.21 -0.89 -8.18
CA ALA A 115 3.91 -1.80 -7.09
C ALA A 115 4.41 -3.23 -7.35
N ASN A 116 4.32 -3.72 -8.59
CA ASN A 116 4.94 -5.00 -8.95
C ASN A 116 6.46 -4.91 -8.94
N LEU A 117 7.04 -3.87 -9.55
CA LEU A 117 8.50 -3.74 -9.67
C LEU A 117 9.19 -3.67 -8.31
N VAL A 118 8.60 -3.00 -7.32
CA VAL A 118 9.20 -2.88 -5.97
C VAL A 118 9.20 -4.17 -5.16
N LYS A 119 8.64 -5.27 -5.69
CA LYS A 119 8.85 -6.61 -5.13
C LYS A 119 10.26 -7.14 -5.38
N ASP A 120 11.02 -6.54 -6.31
CA ASP A 120 12.47 -6.76 -6.42
C ASP A 120 13.18 -5.97 -5.32
N ASP A 121 13.78 -6.69 -4.36
CA ASP A 121 14.50 -6.12 -3.21
C ASP A 121 15.55 -5.07 -3.60
N VAL A 122 16.22 -5.27 -4.76
CA VAL A 122 17.24 -4.34 -5.24
C VAL A 122 16.61 -2.99 -5.59
N LEU A 123 15.52 -2.99 -6.35
CA LEU A 123 14.77 -1.77 -6.62
C LEU A 123 14.18 -1.17 -5.35
N ALA A 124 13.57 -1.98 -4.48
CA ALA A 124 12.95 -1.51 -3.24
C ALA A 124 13.95 -0.71 -2.39
N ARG A 125 15.09 -1.32 -2.07
CA ARG A 125 16.15 -0.67 -1.29
C ARG A 125 16.74 0.54 -1.98
N ARG A 126 16.85 0.51 -3.32
CA ARG A 126 17.29 1.68 -4.09
C ARG A 126 16.31 2.83 -3.97
N LEU A 127 15.00 2.59 -4.11
CA LEU A 127 13.99 3.64 -4.01
C LEU A 127 13.96 4.26 -2.61
N LEU A 128 14.15 3.47 -1.54
CA LEU A 128 14.24 3.98 -0.17
C LEU A 128 15.25 5.12 0.00
N MET A 129 16.33 5.10 -0.78
CA MET A 129 17.44 6.06 -0.72
C MET A 129 17.51 6.99 -1.95
N ALA A 130 16.58 6.87 -2.90
CA ALA A 130 16.66 7.59 -4.16
C ALA A 130 16.30 9.06 -4.02
N GLU A 131 17.04 9.90 -4.73
CA GLU A 131 16.73 11.32 -4.92
C GLU A 131 16.53 11.62 -6.41
N ARG A 132 15.64 12.57 -6.70
CA ARG A 132 15.40 13.14 -8.02
C ARG A 132 15.06 14.62 -7.90
N ALA A 133 14.95 15.30 -9.04
CA ALA A 133 14.56 16.70 -9.06
C ALA A 133 13.20 16.89 -8.37
N VAL A 134 13.04 18.01 -7.68
CA VAL A 134 11.74 18.42 -7.12
C VAL A 134 10.74 18.57 -8.27
N PRO A 135 9.54 17.97 -8.19
CA PRO A 135 8.57 18.03 -9.28
C PRO A 135 8.08 19.47 -9.49
N PRO A 136 7.83 19.87 -10.74
CA PRO A 136 7.35 21.21 -11.03
C PRO A 136 5.94 21.43 -10.48
N SER A 137 5.64 22.66 -10.03
CA SER A 137 4.27 23.03 -9.67
C SER A 137 3.34 22.93 -10.89
N LYS A 138 2.11 22.52 -10.66
CA LYS A 138 1.09 22.34 -11.71
C LYS A 138 -0.16 23.15 -11.40
N GLN A 139 -0.93 23.45 -12.44
CA GLN A 139 -2.24 24.07 -12.26
C GLN A 139 -3.31 23.00 -12.14
N VAL A 140 -4.06 23.04 -11.03
CA VAL A 140 -5.23 22.18 -10.79
C VAL A 140 -6.47 23.03 -10.53
N ARG A 141 -7.65 22.47 -10.80
CA ARG A 141 -8.94 23.15 -10.53
C ARG A 141 -9.59 22.66 -9.23
N VAL A 142 -8.77 22.22 -8.29
CA VAL A 142 -9.18 21.88 -6.95
C VAL A 142 -8.31 22.58 -5.92
N LYS A 143 -8.89 22.86 -4.77
CA LYS A 143 -8.19 23.26 -3.57
C LYS A 143 -8.16 22.07 -2.62
N LEU A 144 -6.96 21.65 -2.25
CA LEU A 144 -6.77 20.58 -1.27
C LEU A 144 -6.99 21.15 0.14
N LYS A 145 -7.76 20.43 0.95
CA LYS A 145 -8.00 20.72 2.36
C LYS A 145 -7.79 19.46 3.17
N THR A 146 -7.20 19.59 4.35
CA THR A 146 -7.11 18.49 5.31
C THR A 146 -8.33 18.54 6.22
N THR A 147 -9.02 17.42 6.38
CA THR A 147 -10.17 17.29 7.29
C THR A 147 -9.68 17.23 8.74
N SER A 148 -10.62 17.30 9.69
CA SER A 148 -10.30 17.09 11.11
C SER A 148 -9.79 15.68 11.42
N ARG A 149 -9.98 14.71 10.50
CA ARG A 149 -9.48 13.34 10.61
C ARG A 149 -8.11 13.14 9.92
N GLY A 150 -7.52 14.21 9.38
CA GLY A 150 -6.23 14.14 8.68
C GLY A 150 -6.32 13.71 7.20
N GLU A 151 -7.51 13.41 6.69
CA GLU A 151 -7.73 13.06 5.29
C GLU A 151 -7.60 14.28 4.38
N VAL A 152 -7.15 14.09 3.14
CA VAL A 152 -7.09 15.17 2.14
C VAL A 152 -8.31 15.10 1.23
N GLU A 153 -9.10 16.18 1.26
CA GLU A 153 -10.25 16.39 0.39
C GLU A 153 -9.94 17.44 -0.69
N ALA A 154 -10.56 17.28 -1.85
CA ALA A 154 -10.52 18.25 -2.94
C ALA A 154 -11.84 19.03 -3.06
N GLU A 155 -11.75 20.35 -2.91
CA GLU A 155 -12.85 21.26 -3.21
C GLU A 155 -12.66 21.85 -4.62
N LYS A 156 -13.67 21.72 -5.48
CA LYS A 156 -13.61 22.32 -6.82
C LYS A 156 -13.51 23.84 -6.73
N VAL A 157 -12.64 24.42 -7.54
CA VAL A 157 -12.47 25.88 -7.65
C VAL A 157 -12.67 26.35 -9.08
N ASP A 158 -13.27 27.52 -9.26
CA ASP A 158 -13.59 28.08 -10.57
C ASP A 158 -12.34 28.46 -11.38
N SER A 159 -11.25 28.80 -10.70
CA SER A 159 -9.98 29.22 -11.31
C SER A 159 -8.87 28.22 -10.99
N PRO A 160 -7.98 27.89 -11.95
CA PRO A 160 -6.83 27.04 -11.66
C PRO A 160 -5.93 27.63 -10.58
N VAL A 161 -5.53 26.79 -9.63
CA VAL A 161 -4.61 27.11 -8.54
C VAL A 161 -3.30 26.36 -8.77
N SER A 162 -2.17 27.00 -8.50
CA SER A 162 -0.87 26.34 -8.55
C SER A 162 -0.70 25.45 -7.32
N VAL A 163 -0.49 24.16 -7.54
CA VAL A 163 -0.18 23.17 -6.51
C VAL A 163 1.24 22.67 -6.71
N GLN A 164 2.02 22.73 -5.64
CA GLN A 164 3.31 22.06 -5.55
C GLN A 164 3.07 20.61 -5.16
N ILE A 165 3.42 19.68 -6.05
CA ILE A 165 3.19 18.25 -5.84
C ILE A 165 4.00 17.77 -4.65
N SER A 166 5.31 18.07 -4.63
CA SER A 166 6.18 17.82 -3.49
C SER A 166 7.24 18.89 -3.34
N GLY A 167 7.70 19.10 -2.11
CA GLY A 167 8.83 19.97 -1.77
C GLY A 167 10.17 19.24 -1.66
N SER A 168 10.18 17.92 -1.76
CA SER A 168 11.36 17.10 -1.50
C SER A 168 12.02 16.59 -2.77
N SER A 169 13.34 16.38 -2.71
CA SER A 169 14.10 15.62 -3.71
C SER A 169 13.99 14.11 -3.49
N ARG A 170 13.62 13.63 -2.30
CA ARG A 170 13.54 12.20 -1.99
C ARG A 170 12.34 11.58 -2.69
N VAL A 171 12.55 10.45 -3.38
CA VAL A 171 11.48 9.79 -4.15
C VAL A 171 10.32 9.35 -3.25
N LEU A 172 10.61 8.83 -2.06
CA LEU A 172 9.57 8.41 -1.10
C LEU A 172 8.67 9.55 -0.64
N ASP A 173 9.24 10.73 -0.39
CA ASP A 173 8.46 11.92 -0.02
C ASP A 173 7.55 12.34 -1.18
N GLN A 174 8.06 12.28 -2.42
CA GLN A 174 7.27 12.59 -3.61
C GLN A 174 6.13 11.60 -3.83
N LEU A 175 6.38 10.29 -3.69
CA LEU A 175 5.34 9.26 -3.80
C LEU A 175 4.31 9.38 -2.68
N MET A 176 4.74 9.68 -1.45
CA MET A 176 3.86 9.94 -0.31
C MET A 176 2.95 11.13 -0.59
N ASP A 177 3.50 12.24 -1.07
CA ASP A 177 2.72 13.41 -1.40
C ASP A 177 1.71 13.14 -2.52
N VAL A 178 2.08 12.39 -3.55
CA VAL A 178 1.16 11.98 -4.63
C VAL A 178 0.05 11.06 -4.11
N PHE A 179 0.39 10.08 -3.27
CA PHE A 179 -0.59 9.16 -2.67
C PHE A 179 -1.61 9.88 -1.80
N VAL A 180 -1.16 10.77 -0.93
CA VAL A 180 -2.03 11.51 0.01
C VAL A 180 -2.83 12.56 -0.74
N LYS A 181 -2.14 13.42 -1.52
CA LYS A 181 -2.78 14.56 -2.19
C LYS A 181 -3.57 14.19 -3.42
N GLY A 182 -3.39 12.98 -3.97
CA GLY A 182 -4.04 12.47 -5.17
C GLY A 182 -5.28 11.62 -4.91
N ALA A 183 -5.59 11.30 -3.66
CA ALA A 183 -6.78 10.55 -3.28
C ALA A 183 -8.06 11.26 -3.77
N ASN A 184 -9.09 10.50 -4.14
CA ASN A 184 -10.36 11.03 -4.66
C ASN A 184 -10.18 11.94 -5.90
N ARG A 185 -9.24 11.58 -6.78
CA ARG A 185 -8.96 12.24 -8.08
C ARG A 185 -8.64 13.72 -7.97
N SER A 186 -8.04 14.10 -6.86
CA SER A 186 -7.78 15.47 -6.49
C SER A 186 -6.60 16.06 -7.27
N LEU A 187 -5.53 15.30 -7.52
CA LEU A 187 -4.46 15.73 -8.43
C LEU A 187 -4.78 15.47 -9.90
N ASN A 188 -5.38 14.32 -10.19
CA ASN A 188 -5.63 13.83 -11.54
C ASN A 188 -7.08 13.33 -11.67
N PRO A 189 -7.90 13.89 -12.59
CA PRO A 189 -9.29 13.45 -12.77
C PRO A 189 -9.44 12.01 -13.31
N LYS A 190 -8.33 11.37 -13.70
CA LYS A 190 -8.26 10.01 -14.24
C LYS A 190 -7.53 9.02 -13.34
N ALA A 191 -6.99 9.45 -12.21
CA ALA A 191 -6.22 8.57 -11.34
C ALA A 191 -6.42 8.89 -9.86
N ASP A 192 -6.47 7.83 -9.05
CA ASP A 192 -6.63 7.89 -7.60
C ASP A 192 -5.35 7.47 -6.86
N TYR A 193 -4.34 6.94 -7.56
CA TYR A 193 -3.03 6.55 -7.04
C TYR A 193 -3.07 5.45 -5.97
N ASP A 194 -4.16 4.69 -5.91
CA ASP A 194 -4.42 3.70 -4.87
C ASP A 194 -3.33 2.62 -4.76
N TYR A 195 -2.78 2.18 -5.90
CA TYR A 195 -1.75 1.14 -5.94
C TYR A 195 -0.43 1.54 -5.28
N LEU A 196 -0.18 2.84 -5.02
CA LEU A 196 0.96 3.25 -4.20
C LEU A 196 0.86 2.73 -2.75
N ALA A 197 -0.34 2.35 -2.28
CA ALA A 197 -0.49 1.67 -0.99
C ALA A 197 0.31 0.36 -0.95
N TYR A 198 0.35 -0.40 -2.05
CA TYR A 198 1.18 -1.61 -2.13
C TYR A 198 2.66 -1.30 -2.25
N VAL A 199 3.04 -0.17 -2.86
CA VAL A 199 4.43 0.30 -2.83
C VAL A 199 4.90 0.51 -1.39
N PHE A 200 4.12 1.20 -0.55
CA PHE A 200 4.48 1.37 0.86
C PHE A 200 4.46 0.06 1.64
N ALA A 201 3.53 -0.85 1.34
CA ALA A 201 3.48 -2.17 1.95
C ALA A 201 4.76 -2.97 1.65
N ASP A 202 5.21 -3.03 0.40
CA ASP A 202 6.43 -3.75 0.01
C ASP A 202 7.69 -3.07 0.57
N LEU A 203 7.77 -1.74 0.52
CA LEU A 203 8.92 -1.00 1.07
C LEU A 203 9.05 -1.15 2.60
N SER A 204 7.93 -1.28 3.32
CA SER A 204 7.91 -1.43 4.79
C SER A 204 8.31 -2.83 5.28
N LYS A 205 8.49 -3.81 4.39
CA LYS A 205 9.11 -5.10 4.74
C LYS A 205 10.56 -4.92 5.20
N PHE A 206 11.25 -3.90 4.70
CA PHE A 206 12.62 -3.58 5.07
C PHE A 206 12.68 -2.67 6.31
N ALA A 207 13.67 -2.89 7.17
CA ALA A 207 13.90 -2.06 8.36
C ALA A 207 14.12 -0.59 8.00
N GLU A 208 14.79 -0.30 6.89
CA GLU A 208 15.00 1.06 6.38
C GLU A 208 13.69 1.73 5.97
N GLY A 209 12.74 0.96 5.42
CA GLY A 209 11.40 1.45 5.07
C GLY A 209 10.57 1.76 6.31
N ARG A 210 10.60 0.88 7.32
CA ARG A 210 9.95 1.14 8.62
C ARG A 210 10.57 2.34 9.33
N GLY A 211 11.90 2.46 9.31
CA GLY A 211 12.62 3.61 9.83
C GLY A 211 12.13 4.92 9.21
N TYR A 212 12.02 4.98 7.88
CA TYR A 212 11.43 6.14 7.19
C TYR A 212 9.99 6.44 7.67
N LEU A 213 9.14 5.42 7.78
CA LEU A 213 7.73 5.59 8.15
C LEU A 213 7.55 6.08 9.59
N LEU A 214 8.47 5.72 10.49
CA LEU A 214 8.40 6.01 11.93
C LEU A 214 9.24 7.22 12.37
N GLU A 215 9.93 7.88 11.44
CA GLU A 215 10.76 9.05 11.72
C GLU A 215 10.21 10.33 11.09
N ARG A 216 10.31 11.43 11.82
CA ARG A 216 9.89 12.75 11.35
C ARG A 216 10.76 13.19 10.17
N GLN A 217 10.14 13.47 9.03
CA GLN A 217 10.87 13.89 7.84
C GLN A 217 11.14 15.40 7.85
N GLY A 218 12.29 15.80 7.30
CA GLY A 218 12.71 17.21 7.31
C GLY A 218 11.93 18.12 6.35
N TYR A 219 11.31 17.55 5.31
CA TYR A 219 10.70 18.34 4.23
C TYR A 219 9.34 18.95 4.61
N ASP A 220 8.54 18.22 5.41
CA ASP A 220 7.23 18.64 5.89
C ASP A 220 7.11 18.64 7.43
N GLY A 221 8.13 18.11 8.12
CA GLY A 221 8.12 17.99 9.57
C GLY A 221 7.12 16.95 10.09
N VAL A 222 6.62 16.01 9.27
CA VAL A 222 5.61 15.02 9.64
C VAL A 222 6.21 13.62 9.68
N VAL A 223 5.63 12.75 10.50
CA VAL A 223 6.00 11.33 10.57
C VAL A 223 5.18 10.58 9.50
N PRO A 224 5.78 9.93 8.50
CA PRO A 224 5.04 9.47 7.33
C PRO A 224 3.89 8.49 7.61
N ILE A 225 4.01 7.63 8.64
CA ILE A 225 2.93 6.69 8.98
C ILE A 225 1.62 7.41 9.36
N THR A 226 1.67 8.60 9.97
CA THR A 226 0.45 9.35 10.35
C THR A 226 -0.32 9.85 9.13
N LYS A 227 0.35 10.01 7.99
CA LYS A 227 -0.29 10.33 6.70
C LYS A 227 -0.96 9.12 6.06
N LEU A 228 -0.63 7.90 6.51
CA LEU A 228 -1.15 6.65 5.95
C LEU A 228 -2.31 6.08 6.77
N VAL A 229 -2.23 6.10 8.10
CA VAL A 229 -3.22 5.46 8.99
C VAL A 229 -4.65 5.96 8.78
N VAL A 230 -4.82 7.21 8.32
CA VAL A 230 -6.13 7.79 8.01
C VAL A 230 -6.87 7.05 6.89
N PHE A 231 -6.19 6.23 6.09
CA PHE A 231 -6.79 5.49 4.98
C PHE A 231 -7.31 4.09 5.36
N THR A 232 -7.31 3.69 6.63
CA THR A 232 -7.82 2.37 7.05
C THR A 232 -9.33 2.21 6.88
N GLU A 233 -10.10 3.30 6.80
CA GLU A 233 -11.53 3.29 6.47
C GLU A 233 -11.85 3.89 5.09
N HIS A 234 -10.84 4.02 4.21
CA HIS A 234 -11.02 4.63 2.90
C HIS A 234 -11.90 3.76 1.97
N GLY A 235 -12.69 4.38 1.08
CA GLY A 235 -13.59 3.64 0.17
C GLY A 235 -12.88 2.65 -0.78
N SER A 236 -11.61 2.88 -1.08
CA SER A 236 -10.78 1.99 -1.91
C SER A 236 -10.20 0.81 -1.12
N LEU A 237 -10.60 -0.42 -1.49
CA LEU A 237 -10.05 -1.64 -0.90
C LEU A 237 -8.53 -1.76 -1.09
N THR A 238 -8.01 -1.35 -2.25
CA THR A 238 -6.56 -1.36 -2.54
C THR A 238 -5.79 -0.52 -1.52
N ARG A 239 -6.30 0.67 -1.17
CA ARG A 239 -5.69 1.50 -0.12
C ARG A 239 -5.74 0.81 1.23
N ARG A 240 -6.91 0.31 1.63
CA ARG A 240 -7.09 -0.35 2.93
C ARG A 240 -6.15 -1.55 3.10
N LYS A 241 -6.05 -2.44 2.08
CA LYS A 241 -5.12 -3.58 2.10
C LYS A 241 -3.66 -3.17 2.23
N GLY A 242 -3.20 -2.24 1.39
CA GLY A 242 -1.80 -1.78 1.41
C GLY A 242 -1.44 -1.04 2.71
N ILE A 243 -2.34 -0.21 3.23
CA ILE A 243 -2.11 0.53 4.48
C ILE A 243 -2.17 -0.41 5.69
N ALA A 244 -3.13 -1.33 5.77
CA ALA A 244 -3.17 -2.33 6.83
C ALA A 244 -1.87 -3.14 6.88
N SER A 245 -1.37 -3.56 5.71
CA SER A 245 -0.08 -4.27 5.62
C SER A 245 1.10 -3.39 6.03
N THR A 246 1.11 -2.12 5.63
CA THR A 246 2.16 -1.16 6.02
C THR A 246 2.20 -0.93 7.52
N ILE A 247 1.02 -0.81 8.16
CA ILE A 247 0.87 -0.70 9.61
C ILE A 247 1.40 -1.97 10.29
N LYS A 248 0.95 -3.15 9.86
CA LYS A 248 1.42 -4.45 10.39
C LYS A 248 2.94 -4.52 10.35
N ASN A 249 3.52 -4.18 9.20
CA ASN A 249 4.97 -4.21 9.01
C ASN A 249 5.68 -3.27 10.01
N CYS A 250 5.19 -2.05 10.21
CA CYS A 250 5.75 -1.13 11.21
C CYS A 250 5.72 -1.69 12.64
N CYS A 251 4.75 -2.55 12.97
CA CYS A 251 4.66 -3.21 14.28
C CYS A 251 5.70 -4.32 14.50
N PHE A 252 6.56 -4.65 13.53
CA PHE A 252 7.74 -5.49 13.79
C PHE A 252 8.82 -4.77 14.63
N GLU A 253 8.82 -3.44 14.68
CA GLU A 253 9.71 -2.65 15.54
C GLU A 253 9.16 -2.60 16.98
N VAL A 254 9.44 -3.64 17.77
CA VAL A 254 8.90 -3.84 19.12
C VAL A 254 9.22 -2.66 20.05
N GLU A 255 10.42 -2.10 19.95
CA GLU A 255 10.85 -0.93 20.72
C GLU A 255 10.09 0.36 20.36
N ARG A 256 9.30 0.34 19.28
CA ARG A 256 8.47 1.47 18.85
C ARG A 256 6.99 1.29 19.23
N HIS A 257 6.60 0.17 19.86
CA HIS A 257 5.18 -0.07 20.21
C HIS A 257 4.59 1.01 21.10
N GLU A 258 5.31 1.44 22.14
CA GLU A 258 4.86 2.54 23.00
C GLU A 258 4.60 3.81 22.18
N TYR A 259 5.53 4.16 21.29
CA TYR A 259 5.41 5.32 20.40
C TYR A 259 4.22 5.19 19.41
N LEU A 260 3.99 4.00 18.87
CA LEU A 260 2.89 3.71 17.95
C LEU A 260 1.52 3.85 18.62
N MET A 261 1.38 3.34 19.85
CA MET A 261 0.10 3.34 20.56
C MET A 261 -0.20 4.65 21.28
N ARG A 262 0.82 5.38 21.73
CA ARG A 262 0.69 6.68 22.38
C ARG A 262 -0.08 7.66 21.49
N SER A 263 -0.96 8.47 22.09
CA SER A 263 -1.79 9.43 21.36
C SER A 263 -0.95 10.50 20.64
N GLU A 264 -1.52 11.12 19.60
CA GLU A 264 -0.86 12.24 18.92
C GLU A 264 -0.58 13.43 19.86
N GLU A 265 -1.49 13.69 20.81
CA GLU A 265 -1.34 14.76 21.82
C GLU A 265 -0.14 14.54 22.73
N GLU A 266 0.18 13.28 23.03
CA GLU A 266 1.35 12.87 23.82
C GLU A 266 2.61 12.68 22.96
N GLY A 267 2.54 13.03 21.66
CA GLY A 267 3.63 12.96 20.71
C GLY A 267 3.89 11.58 20.12
N GLY A 268 2.92 10.66 20.20
CA GLY A 268 2.93 9.37 19.51
C GLY A 268 2.22 9.40 18.15
N VAL A 269 1.89 8.21 17.63
CA VAL A 269 1.17 8.03 16.35
C VAL A 269 -0.35 7.96 16.53
N GLY A 270 -0.85 7.56 17.69
CA GLY A 270 -2.28 7.35 17.92
C GLY A 270 -2.84 6.23 17.06
N LEU A 271 -2.13 5.09 16.94
CA LEU A 271 -2.46 4.04 15.98
C LEU A 271 -3.79 3.31 16.28
N LEU A 272 -4.14 3.14 17.55
CA LEU A 272 -5.19 2.20 17.98
C LEU A 272 -6.58 2.49 17.40
N PRO A 273 -7.09 3.75 17.35
CA PRO A 273 -8.34 4.06 16.66
C PRO A 273 -8.37 3.53 15.23
N TYR A 274 -7.31 3.74 14.45
CA TYR A 274 -7.24 3.35 13.04
C TYR A 274 -7.19 1.84 12.81
N VAL A 275 -6.74 1.06 13.79
CA VAL A 275 -6.74 -0.42 13.75
C VAL A 275 -8.06 -1.00 14.27
N LEU A 276 -8.69 -0.37 15.26
CA LEU A 276 -9.89 -0.87 15.91
C LEU A 276 -11.17 -0.48 15.19
N LEU A 277 -11.24 0.70 14.57
CA LEU A 277 -12.41 1.16 13.82
C LEU A 277 -12.84 0.19 12.70
N PRO A 278 -11.92 -0.37 11.87
CA PRO A 278 -12.28 -1.38 10.88
C PRO A 278 -12.89 -2.66 11.49
N LEU A 279 -12.56 -2.98 12.75
CA LEU A 279 -13.03 -4.18 13.45
C LEU A 279 -14.38 -3.95 14.18
N ALA A 280 -14.77 -2.69 14.37
CA ALA A 280 -15.98 -2.29 15.07
C ALA A 280 -17.17 -2.08 14.11
N GLY A 281 -18.36 -2.45 14.56
CA GLY A 281 -19.63 -2.08 13.93
C GLY A 281 -20.35 -1.02 14.77
N ASN A 282 -21.65 -0.84 14.54
CA ASN A 282 -22.50 0.10 15.26
C ASN A 282 -23.04 -0.45 16.61
N GLU A 283 -22.33 -1.38 17.25
CA GLU A 283 -22.75 -1.94 18.54
C GLU A 283 -22.63 -0.93 19.68
N GLU A 284 -23.55 -1.05 20.64
CA GLU A 284 -23.46 -0.37 21.92
C GLU A 284 -22.73 -1.26 22.94
N PHE A 285 -21.74 -0.69 23.62
CA PHE A 285 -21.05 -1.33 24.75
C PHE A 285 -21.70 -0.91 26.07
N ASP A 286 -21.78 -1.82 27.03
CA ASP A 286 -22.29 -1.48 28.35
C ASP A 286 -21.30 -0.61 29.16
N GLY A 287 -21.70 -0.15 30.34
CA GLY A 287 -20.89 0.76 31.15
C GLY A 287 -19.54 0.17 31.60
N GLU A 288 -19.45 -1.13 31.80
CA GLU A 288 -18.23 -1.80 32.25
C GLU A 288 -17.26 -2.04 31.08
N ASP A 289 -17.81 -2.38 29.92
CA ASP A 289 -17.04 -2.58 28.68
C ASP A 289 -16.59 -1.25 28.06
N SER A 290 -17.30 -0.14 28.30
CA SER A 290 -16.96 1.19 27.79
C SER A 290 -16.01 2.00 28.68
N GLU A 291 -15.88 1.68 29.97
CA GLU A 291 -14.98 2.40 30.89
C GLU A 291 -13.50 2.24 30.50
N GLY A 292 -12.92 3.27 29.88
CA GLY A 292 -11.54 3.25 29.38
C GLY A 292 -11.41 3.01 27.88
N MET A 293 -12.52 2.72 27.18
CA MET A 293 -12.54 2.61 25.72
C MET A 293 -12.19 3.95 25.05
N LEU A 294 -11.55 3.87 23.88
CA LEU A 294 -11.23 5.05 23.06
C LEU A 294 -12.50 5.81 22.65
N ALA A 295 -12.44 7.14 22.68
CA ALA A 295 -13.59 7.99 22.38
C ALA A 295 -14.14 7.78 20.96
N GLU A 296 -13.26 7.49 20.01
CA GLU A 296 -13.56 7.19 18.62
C GLU A 296 -14.44 5.94 18.46
N LEU A 297 -14.36 4.99 19.39
CA LEU A 297 -15.16 3.75 19.38
C LEU A 297 -16.50 3.91 20.12
N MET A 298 -16.64 4.94 20.96
CA MET A 298 -17.87 5.18 21.73
C MET A 298 -18.92 6.02 20.98
N LEU A 299 -18.51 6.84 20.02
CA LEU A 299 -19.38 7.77 19.28
C LEU A 299 -19.48 7.39 17.79
N LEU A 300 -19.74 6.11 17.52
CA LEU A 300 -19.88 5.61 16.17
C LEU A 300 -21.24 6.02 15.57
N PRO A 301 -21.28 6.40 14.29
CA PRO A 301 -22.54 6.73 13.63
C PRO A 301 -23.37 5.44 13.41
N PRO A 302 -24.71 5.55 13.27
CA PRO A 302 -25.59 4.39 13.18
C PRO A 302 -25.37 3.54 11.91
N ASP A 303 -24.79 4.12 10.87
CA ASP A 303 -24.40 3.48 9.61
C ASP A 303 -22.96 2.95 9.62
N LYS A 304 -22.28 2.94 10.78
CA LYS A 304 -20.95 2.33 10.91
C LYS A 304 -21.02 0.83 10.66
N GLU A 305 -20.31 0.38 9.63
CA GLU A 305 -20.13 -1.03 9.32
C GLU A 305 -18.70 -1.48 9.60
N ARG A 306 -18.53 -2.77 9.88
CA ARG A 306 -17.20 -3.40 9.94
C ARG A 306 -16.59 -3.48 8.55
N GLU A 307 -15.27 -3.55 8.49
CA GLU A 307 -14.56 -3.97 7.28
C GLU A 307 -15.13 -5.30 6.76
N VAL A 308 -15.40 -5.34 5.47
CA VAL A 308 -16.04 -6.47 4.78
C VAL A 308 -15.04 -7.48 4.25
N ASP A 309 -13.83 -7.04 3.93
CA ASP A 309 -12.76 -7.87 3.41
C ASP A 309 -12.01 -8.59 4.54
N ASP A 310 -12.06 -9.92 4.52
CA ASP A 310 -11.53 -10.75 5.59
C ASP A 310 -10.00 -10.67 5.71
N ASP A 311 -9.27 -10.38 4.62
CA ASP A 311 -7.81 -10.23 4.66
C ASP A 311 -7.42 -8.95 5.42
N VAL A 312 -8.15 -7.86 5.21
CA VAL A 312 -7.93 -6.60 5.93
C VAL A 312 -8.24 -6.79 7.42
N VAL A 313 -9.33 -7.48 7.76
CA VAL A 313 -9.67 -7.82 9.15
C VAL A 313 -8.56 -8.66 9.80
N ALA A 314 -8.11 -9.72 9.11
CA ALA A 314 -7.03 -10.58 9.59
C ALA A 314 -5.74 -9.78 9.82
N THR A 315 -5.39 -8.88 8.90
CA THR A 315 -4.19 -8.01 9.00
C THR A 315 -4.25 -7.08 10.23
N HIS A 316 -5.42 -6.53 10.55
CA HIS A 316 -5.60 -5.73 11.77
C HIS A 316 -5.55 -6.57 13.05
N LEU A 317 -6.09 -7.80 13.04
CA LEU A 317 -5.92 -8.74 14.16
C LEU A 317 -4.46 -9.15 14.37
N GLU A 318 -3.70 -9.36 13.29
CA GLU A 318 -2.25 -9.60 13.34
C GLU A 318 -1.50 -8.39 13.87
N THR A 319 -1.89 -7.18 13.47
CA THR A 319 -1.33 -5.93 14.01
C THR A 319 -1.51 -5.85 15.53
N LEU A 320 -2.73 -6.11 16.02
CA LEU A 320 -3.01 -6.14 17.47
C LEU A 320 -2.20 -7.24 18.16
N MET A 321 -2.06 -8.42 17.53
CA MET A 321 -1.22 -9.50 18.05
C MET A 321 0.25 -9.07 18.17
N LEU A 322 0.82 -8.42 17.16
CA LEU A 322 2.20 -7.92 17.23
C LEU A 322 2.38 -6.94 18.38
N LEU A 323 1.44 -6.02 18.60
CA LEU A 323 1.46 -5.07 19.71
C LEU A 323 1.41 -5.73 21.11
N THR A 324 1.05 -7.03 21.20
CA THR A 324 1.11 -7.78 22.48
C THR A 324 2.49 -8.36 22.81
N ALA A 325 3.50 -8.13 21.95
CA ALA A 325 4.84 -8.68 22.13
C ALA A 325 5.49 -8.25 23.45
N GLY A 326 5.26 -7.00 23.87
CA GLY A 326 5.67 -6.48 25.17
C GLY A 326 4.51 -6.43 26.16
N ARG A 327 4.83 -6.52 27.46
CA ARG A 327 3.87 -6.34 28.55
C ARG A 327 3.13 -5.01 28.47
N GLU A 328 3.87 -3.92 28.24
CA GLU A 328 3.31 -2.57 28.14
C GLU A 328 2.23 -2.50 27.07
N GLY A 329 2.46 -3.14 25.92
CA GLY A 329 1.45 -3.21 24.86
C GLY A 329 0.21 -3.99 25.28
N ARG A 330 0.37 -5.13 25.95
CA ARG A 330 -0.78 -5.87 26.52
C ARG A 330 -1.56 -5.01 27.52
N ASP A 331 -0.87 -4.30 28.40
CA ASP A 331 -1.49 -3.43 29.40
C ASP A 331 -2.26 -2.28 28.75
N VAL A 332 -1.71 -1.64 27.70
CA VAL A 332 -2.41 -0.62 26.92
C VAL A 332 -3.66 -1.20 26.24
N LEU A 333 -3.54 -2.34 25.55
CA LEU A 333 -4.68 -2.96 24.85
C LEU A 333 -5.79 -3.42 25.82
N ARG A 334 -5.44 -3.86 27.03
CA ARG A 334 -6.42 -4.13 28.11
C ARG A 334 -7.07 -2.83 28.59
N ALA A 335 -6.28 -1.79 28.85
CA ALA A 335 -6.77 -0.52 29.38
C ALA A 335 -7.76 0.16 28.43
N VAL A 336 -7.52 0.10 27.12
CA VAL A 336 -8.39 0.70 26.09
C VAL A 336 -9.53 -0.21 25.63
N LYS A 337 -9.79 -1.31 26.36
CA LYS A 337 -10.91 -2.22 26.11
C LYS A 337 -10.93 -2.80 24.69
N VAL A 338 -9.82 -3.38 24.24
CA VAL A 338 -9.77 -4.12 22.95
C VAL A 338 -10.61 -5.39 22.98
N TYR A 339 -10.69 -6.07 24.14
CA TYR A 339 -11.42 -7.34 24.27
C TYR A 339 -12.89 -7.25 23.83
N PRO A 340 -13.71 -6.29 24.30
CA PRO A 340 -15.09 -6.14 23.84
C PRO A 340 -15.22 -6.01 22.31
N VAL A 341 -14.36 -5.23 21.66
CA VAL A 341 -14.37 -5.07 20.19
C VAL A 341 -14.12 -6.41 19.49
N VAL A 342 -13.10 -7.15 19.94
CA VAL A 342 -12.73 -8.47 19.38
C VAL A 342 -13.80 -9.52 19.66
N ARG A 343 -14.46 -9.46 20.82
CA ARG A 343 -15.59 -10.34 21.16
C ARG A 343 -16.76 -10.12 20.20
N GLU A 344 -17.17 -8.87 19.98
CA GLU A 344 -18.28 -8.56 19.06
C GLU A 344 -17.95 -8.92 17.60
N LEU A 345 -16.67 -8.77 17.19
CA LEU A 345 -16.17 -9.23 15.89
C LEU A 345 -16.30 -10.76 15.76
N HIS A 346 -15.80 -11.51 16.73
CA HIS A 346 -15.85 -12.98 16.76
C HIS A 346 -17.30 -13.50 16.70
N LEU A 347 -18.24 -12.83 17.36
CA LEU A 347 -19.66 -13.22 17.36
C LEU A 347 -20.37 -13.00 16.02
N ARG A 348 -19.86 -12.09 15.16
CA ARG A 348 -20.51 -11.69 13.89
C ARG A 348 -19.80 -12.20 12.64
N ARG A 349 -18.59 -12.73 12.77
CA ARG A 349 -17.79 -13.27 11.66
C ARG A 349 -17.65 -14.78 11.79
N GLU A 350 -18.02 -15.49 10.73
CA GLU A 350 -17.93 -16.96 10.67
C GLU A 350 -16.64 -17.47 10.00
N ALA A 351 -15.84 -16.59 9.40
CA ALA A 351 -14.59 -16.97 8.75
C ALA A 351 -13.59 -17.57 9.76
N GLU A 352 -13.18 -18.83 9.54
CA GLU A 352 -12.37 -19.61 10.47
C GLU A 352 -11.06 -18.91 10.87
N GLY A 353 -10.34 -18.34 9.89
CA GLY A 353 -9.09 -17.61 10.14
C GLY A 353 -9.27 -16.38 11.04
N ILE A 354 -10.40 -15.67 10.91
CA ILE A 354 -10.73 -14.53 11.77
C ILE A 354 -11.08 -15.02 13.17
N GLN A 355 -11.88 -16.07 13.30
CA GLN A 355 -12.25 -16.63 14.61
C GLN A 355 -11.02 -17.11 15.37
N GLU A 356 -10.11 -17.82 14.71
CA GLU A 356 -8.83 -18.23 15.29
C GLU A 356 -8.01 -17.00 15.72
N GLY A 357 -7.89 -16.00 14.84
CA GLY A 357 -7.20 -14.74 15.14
C GLY A 357 -7.72 -14.06 16.41
N CYS A 358 -9.05 -13.93 16.54
CA CYS A 358 -9.72 -13.39 17.72
C CYS A 358 -9.38 -14.20 18.97
N VAL A 359 -9.56 -15.52 18.94
CA VAL A 359 -9.31 -16.41 20.08
C VAL A 359 -7.85 -16.32 20.53
N ARG A 360 -6.90 -16.32 19.60
CA ARG A 360 -5.47 -16.16 19.93
C ARG A 360 -5.21 -14.83 20.63
N LEU A 361 -5.74 -13.72 20.11
CA LEU A 361 -5.53 -12.40 20.68
C LEU A 361 -6.10 -12.32 22.10
N VAL A 362 -7.33 -12.78 22.31
CA VAL A 362 -7.96 -12.83 23.63
C VAL A 362 -7.14 -13.70 24.60
N ASN A 363 -6.67 -14.86 24.16
CA ASN A 363 -5.84 -15.73 24.99
C ASN A 363 -4.52 -15.08 25.42
N VAL A 364 -3.96 -14.15 24.64
CA VAL A 364 -2.76 -13.40 25.04
C VAL A 364 -3.12 -12.29 26.03
N LEU A 365 -4.22 -11.56 25.80
CA LEU A 365 -4.66 -10.50 26.69
C LEU A 365 -5.15 -11.03 28.05
N MET A 366 -5.71 -12.23 28.12
CA MET A 366 -6.23 -12.81 29.37
C MET A 366 -5.20 -13.59 30.20
N ARG A 367 -3.96 -13.72 29.73
CA ARG A 367 -2.90 -14.40 30.52
C ARG A 367 -2.44 -13.52 31.68
N ASP A 368 -2.26 -14.16 32.84
CA ASP A 368 -1.62 -13.55 34.01
C ASP A 368 -0.13 -13.28 33.72
N GLU A 369 0.32 -12.07 34.09
CA GLU A 369 1.70 -11.61 33.89
C GLU A 369 2.69 -12.19 34.92
N GLU A 370 2.19 -12.93 35.93
CA GLU A 370 2.99 -13.53 37.00
C GLU A 370 3.84 -14.70 36.48
N GLY A 371 5.05 -14.41 35.98
CA GLY A 371 6.07 -15.41 35.64
C GLY A 371 6.81 -15.23 34.31
N GLN A 372 6.59 -14.13 33.57
CA GLN A 372 7.21 -13.88 32.25
C GLN A 372 8.43 -12.96 32.28
N GLU A 373 9.18 -12.91 33.37
CA GLU A 373 10.50 -12.26 33.35
C GLU A 373 11.52 -13.15 32.61
N GLY A 374 11.71 -12.91 31.30
CA GLY A 374 12.98 -13.24 30.64
C GLY A 374 12.98 -13.92 29.26
N GLY A 375 11.88 -13.98 28.48
CA GLY A 375 11.87 -14.81 27.26
C GLY A 375 11.39 -14.21 25.93
N GLU A 376 10.83 -13.00 25.88
CA GLU A 376 9.82 -12.69 24.84
C GLU A 376 10.33 -12.10 23.51
N GLY A 377 11.63 -11.83 23.35
CA GLY A 377 12.18 -11.34 22.07
C GLY A 377 12.22 -12.38 20.92
N GLY A 378 11.98 -13.66 21.22
CA GLY A 378 12.13 -14.75 20.24
C GLY A 378 10.89 -15.05 19.39
N ARG A 379 9.70 -14.59 19.79
CA ARG A 379 8.43 -14.99 19.15
C ARG A 379 8.08 -14.13 17.92
N VAL A 380 8.40 -12.83 17.98
CA VAL A 380 8.25 -11.91 16.83
C VAL A 380 9.31 -12.16 15.76
N LYS A 381 10.56 -12.47 16.16
CA LYS A 381 11.62 -12.86 15.20
C LYS A 381 11.25 -14.11 14.42
N LYS A 382 10.64 -15.11 15.06
CA LYS A 382 10.13 -16.30 14.36
C LYS A 382 8.99 -15.98 13.39
N LEU A 383 8.07 -15.08 13.75
CA LEU A 383 7.00 -14.67 12.84
C LEU A 383 7.53 -13.89 11.62
N ALA A 384 8.54 -13.05 11.80
CA ALA A 384 9.21 -12.36 10.69
C ALA A 384 9.97 -13.35 9.78
N GLU A 385 10.71 -14.31 10.36
CA GLU A 385 11.40 -15.38 9.61
C GLU A 385 10.41 -16.33 8.90
N ASP A 386 9.28 -16.66 9.54
CA ASP A 386 8.25 -17.54 8.97
C ASP A 386 7.43 -16.85 7.85
N GLU A 387 7.27 -15.51 7.88
CA GLU A 387 6.66 -14.75 6.78
C GLU A 387 7.61 -14.58 5.59
N ASP A 388 8.92 -14.39 5.80
CA ASP A 388 9.94 -14.41 4.73
C ASP A 388 9.96 -15.76 3.98
N HIS A 389 9.59 -16.85 4.66
CA HIS A 389 9.46 -18.18 4.07
C HIS A 389 8.07 -18.52 3.51
N LYS A 390 7.04 -17.67 3.73
CA LYS A 390 5.66 -17.88 3.27
C LYS A 390 5.24 -17.03 2.07
N ILE A 391 6.19 -16.36 1.42
CA ILE A 391 5.97 -15.85 0.05
C ILE A 391 6.09 -17.05 -0.92
N GLU A 392 5.26 -18.06 -0.74
CA GLU A 392 4.97 -19.08 -1.76
C GLU A 392 3.49 -18.97 -2.13
N GLU A 393 3.27 -18.48 -3.35
CA GLU A 393 2.12 -18.77 -4.21
C GLU A 393 0.72 -18.58 -3.61
N VAL A 394 0.24 -17.33 -3.64
CA VAL A 394 -1.18 -17.08 -3.95
C VAL A 394 -1.23 -16.67 -5.42
N PHE A 395 -1.55 -17.66 -6.27
CA PHE A 395 -1.74 -17.56 -7.71
C PHE A 395 -2.85 -16.58 -8.11
#